data_AF-A0A9D9QH95-F1
#
_entry.id   AF-A0A9D9QH95-F1
#
_cell.length_a   1.000
_cell.length_b   1.000
_cell.length_c   1.000
_cell.angle_alpha   90.00
_cell.angle_beta   90.00
_cell.angle_gamma   90.00
#
_symmetry.space_group_name_H-M   'P 1'
#
loop_
_entity.id
_entity.type
_entity.pdbx_description
1 polymer ?
#
loop_
_entity_poly.entity_id
_entity_poly.type
_entity_poly.pdbx_seq_one_letter_code
_entity_poly.pdbx_strand_id
1 'polypeptide(L)'
;MICQTGMAAIKNPIQSVFNKPDVETEGFEITSLDFDSIEGILNLKINNLNSISIDYPQVTWSLKLGDILYKSETLPDNGKIAPNKVEEIKIPISIQFDELYEKHPSLQRVDVVPYTVDADFNFKLPIFGKSNNSVVATGELPMLKKPVVTLDSIQLTSMEPEQVVFAVTASVQNKNGFDIHVERVDYSLIINNTKWAVGNTRRQILARPAQKSDIPLNIALRTSSMVSEAYALVLSEQDVRFDFQGTLFCKSSSPYLKSFELPFQLIGKKRIKL
;
A
#
# COMPACT_ATOMS: atom_id res chain seq x y z
N MET A 1 32.62 40.04 67.79
CA MET A 1 32.32 41.45 67.48
C MET A 1 32.70 41.67 66.02
N ILE A 2 31.70 41.75 65.13
CA ILE A 2 31.68 42.45 63.81
C ILE A 2 32.66 41.87 62.74
N CYS A 3 32.35 41.61 61.46
CA CYS A 3 31.27 41.96 60.55
C CYS A 3 31.13 40.87 59.47
N GLN A 4 29.91 40.55 59.07
CA GLN A 4 29.60 39.94 57.77
C GLN A 4 29.61 41.03 56.69
N THR A 5 30.16 40.74 55.52
CA THR A 5 29.74 41.40 54.26
C THR A 5 29.82 40.39 53.13
N GLY A 6 28.66 40.08 52.58
CA GLY A 6 28.49 39.14 51.48
C GLY A 6 28.77 39.76 50.11
N MET A 7 28.94 38.86 49.14
CA MET A 7 28.63 39.11 47.74
C MET A 7 27.79 37.93 47.26
N ALA A 8 26.47 38.12 47.30
CA ALA A 8 25.53 37.26 46.61
C ALA A 8 25.64 37.50 45.10
N ALA A 9 25.57 36.41 44.35
CA ALA A 9 25.60 36.36 42.90
C ALA A 9 24.48 37.20 42.27
N ILE A 10 24.83 38.03 41.28
CA ILE A 10 23.85 38.59 40.34
C ILE A 10 23.70 37.56 39.21
N LYS A 11 22.79 36.59 39.39
CA LYS A 11 22.24 35.85 38.25
C LYS A 11 21.23 36.77 37.56
N ASN A 12 21.45 37.04 36.27
CA ASN A 12 20.56 37.84 35.44
C ASN A 12 19.09 37.37 35.53
N PRO A 13 18.13 38.24 35.90
CA PRO A 13 16.72 37.86 36.12
C PRO A 13 15.89 37.70 34.83
N ILE A 14 16.50 37.76 33.63
CA ILE A 14 15.78 37.74 32.35
C ILE A 14 15.61 36.32 31.78
N GLN A 15 16.20 35.29 32.41
CA GLN A 15 16.11 33.92 31.90
C GLN A 15 14.73 33.22 32.06
N SER A 16 13.67 33.90 32.51
CA SER A 16 12.40 33.23 32.88
C SER A 16 11.11 33.77 32.26
N VAL A 17 11.14 34.55 31.17
CA VAL A 17 9.91 35.14 30.59
C VAL A 17 9.54 34.57 29.21
N PHE A 18 10.45 33.87 28.54
CA PHE A 18 10.22 33.33 27.19
C PHE A 18 10.68 31.87 27.10
N ASN A 19 9.75 31.00 26.74
CA ASN A 19 9.97 29.57 26.54
C ASN A 19 10.26 29.29 25.06
N LYS A 20 11.25 28.43 24.78
CA LYS A 20 11.41 27.91 23.42
C LYS A 20 10.13 27.17 23.02
N PRO A 21 9.59 27.37 21.80
CA PRO A 21 8.46 26.59 21.32
C PRO A 21 8.81 25.10 21.33
N ASP A 22 7.83 24.31 21.73
CA ASP A 22 7.95 22.85 21.76
C ASP A 22 7.35 22.29 20.46
N VAL A 23 7.94 21.20 19.96
CA VAL A 23 7.54 20.61 18.68
C VAL A 23 7.45 19.10 18.81
N GLU A 24 6.42 18.53 18.21
CA GLU A 24 6.12 17.11 18.32
C GLU A 24 5.73 16.55 16.94
N THR A 25 5.89 15.24 16.78
CA THR A 25 5.33 14.48 15.67
C THR A 25 4.80 13.14 16.17
N GLU A 26 3.65 12.73 15.63
CA GLU A 26 3.07 11.41 15.90
C GLU A 26 3.51 10.37 14.84
N GLY A 27 4.37 10.77 13.90
CA GLY A 27 4.79 9.95 12.77
C GLY A 27 3.78 9.90 11.63
N PHE A 28 3.89 8.84 10.83
CA PHE A 28 3.05 8.64 9.66
C PHE A 28 1.90 7.69 9.99
N GLU A 29 0.67 8.23 9.96
CA GLU A 29 -0.57 7.49 10.17
C GLU A 29 -1.11 7.00 8.83
N ILE A 30 -1.15 5.67 8.63
CA ILE A 30 -1.73 5.07 7.42
C ILE A 30 -3.26 5.24 7.46
N THR A 31 -3.81 5.95 6.48
CA THR A 31 -5.24 6.16 6.33
C THR A 31 -5.87 5.20 5.32
N SER A 32 -5.12 4.78 4.30
CA SER A 32 -5.54 3.78 3.31
C SER A 32 -4.37 2.93 2.85
N LEU A 33 -4.63 1.67 2.52
CA LEU A 33 -3.67 0.75 1.92
C LEU A 33 -4.37 -0.18 0.92
N ASP A 34 -3.89 -0.20 -0.30
CA ASP A 34 -4.26 -1.17 -1.33
C ASP A 34 -3.03 -1.61 -2.13
N PHE A 35 -3.21 -2.38 -3.21
CA PHE A 35 -2.08 -2.87 -4.01
C PHE A 35 -1.43 -1.81 -4.90
N ASP A 36 -2.05 -0.63 -5.02
CA ASP A 36 -1.58 0.46 -5.85
C ASP A 36 -0.83 1.50 -4.99
N SER A 37 -1.29 1.76 -3.76
CA SER A 37 -0.71 2.80 -2.90
C SER A 37 -0.85 2.61 -1.38
N ILE A 38 -0.01 3.34 -0.65
CA ILE A 38 -0.18 3.68 0.77
C ILE A 38 -0.56 5.16 0.85
N GLU A 39 -1.68 5.47 1.50
CA GLU A 39 -2.06 6.83 1.84
C GLU A 39 -1.92 7.03 3.34
N GLY A 40 -1.48 8.22 3.75
CA GLY A 40 -1.43 8.55 5.15
C GLY A 40 -1.22 10.04 5.43
N ILE A 41 -1.23 10.37 6.70
CA ILE A 41 -1.06 11.72 7.19
C ILE A 41 0.14 11.76 8.13
N LEU A 42 1.07 12.67 7.84
CA LEU A 42 2.09 13.07 8.79
C LEU A 42 1.53 14.22 9.64
N ASN A 43 1.44 13.99 10.95
CA ASN A 43 1.02 15.00 11.92
C ASN A 43 2.24 15.63 12.59
N LEU A 44 2.36 16.95 12.46
CA LEU A 44 3.35 17.77 13.18
C LEU A 44 2.61 18.76 14.08
N LYS A 45 3.16 19.04 15.26
CA LYS A 45 2.60 20.03 16.20
C LYS A 45 3.66 21.03 16.59
N ILE A 46 3.24 22.30 16.68
CA ILE A 46 4.06 23.39 17.23
C ILE A 46 3.29 23.98 18.41
N ASN A 47 3.87 23.88 19.60
CA ASN A 47 3.29 24.40 20.82
C ASN A 47 3.96 25.72 21.21
N ASN A 48 3.21 26.82 21.10
CA ASN A 48 3.66 28.11 21.58
C ASN A 48 3.35 28.27 23.07
N LEU A 49 4.33 27.90 23.91
CA LEU A 49 4.28 28.02 25.37
C LEU A 49 4.48 29.46 25.90
N ASN A 50 4.49 30.46 25.01
CA ASN A 50 4.66 31.86 25.38
C ASN A 50 3.32 32.57 25.47
N SER A 51 3.25 33.58 26.36
CA SER A 51 2.13 34.51 26.45
C SER A 51 2.11 35.57 25.35
N ILE A 52 2.97 35.45 24.33
CA ILE A 52 3.02 36.32 23.15
C ILE A 52 3.02 35.49 21.87
N SER A 53 2.56 36.09 20.77
CA SER A 53 2.61 35.43 19.47
C SER A 53 4.05 35.28 18.97
N ILE A 54 4.32 34.19 18.28
CA ILE A 54 5.59 33.93 17.59
C ILE A 54 5.35 33.84 16.09
N ASP A 55 6.37 34.19 15.30
CA ASP A 55 6.32 33.96 13.85
C ASP A 55 6.34 32.45 13.57
N TYR A 56 5.61 32.03 12.54
CA TYR A 56 5.59 30.63 12.11
C TYR A 56 7.00 30.21 11.65
N PRO A 57 7.51 29.05 12.12
CA PRO A 57 8.85 28.62 11.73
C PRO A 57 8.91 28.22 10.26
N GLN A 58 10.09 28.34 9.66
CA GLN A 58 10.34 27.64 8.40
C GLN A 58 10.48 26.15 8.71
N VAL A 59 9.54 25.35 8.22
CA VAL A 59 9.51 23.90 8.44
C VAL A 59 9.99 23.20 7.18
N THR A 60 11.07 22.43 7.27
CA THR A 60 11.52 21.52 6.22
C THR A 60 11.39 20.11 6.73
N TRP A 61 10.76 19.23 5.95
CA TRP A 61 10.60 17.83 6.33
C TRP A 61 11.07 16.89 5.22
N SER A 62 11.35 15.65 5.60
CA SER A 62 11.65 14.58 4.67
C SER A 62 11.09 13.25 5.16
N LEU A 63 10.66 12.40 4.22
CA LEU A 63 10.31 11.01 4.44
C LEU A 63 11.33 10.13 3.73
N LYS A 64 11.95 9.24 4.50
CA LYS A 64 12.84 8.20 4.01
C LYS A 64 12.20 6.83 4.19
N LEU A 65 12.45 5.93 3.23
CA LEU A 65 12.08 4.53 3.25
C LEU A 65 13.37 3.70 3.25
N GLY A 66 13.80 3.23 4.41
CA GLY A 66 15.17 2.78 4.63
C GLY A 66 16.15 3.92 4.32
N ASP A 67 17.09 3.66 3.41
CA ASP A 67 18.07 4.67 2.98
C ASP A 67 17.57 5.54 1.80
N ILE A 68 16.37 5.29 1.29
CA ILE A 68 15.81 6.00 0.13
C ILE A 68 15.10 7.27 0.60
N LEU A 69 15.58 8.44 0.15
CA LEU A 69 14.82 9.68 0.28
C LEU A 69 13.63 9.65 -0.68
N TYR A 70 12.43 9.43 -0.15
CA TYR A 70 11.20 9.36 -0.95
C TYR A 70 10.68 10.77 -1.27
N LYS A 71 10.58 11.63 -0.27
CA LYS A 71 10.02 12.98 -0.42
C LYS A 71 10.67 13.96 0.56
N SER A 72 10.84 15.20 0.14
CA SER A 72 11.25 16.30 1.03
C SER A 72 10.69 17.62 0.51
N GLU A 73 10.15 18.42 1.42
CA GLU A 73 9.51 19.70 1.10
C GLU A 73 9.77 20.72 2.21
N THR A 74 9.74 21.99 1.84
CA THR A 74 9.65 23.11 2.81
C THR A 74 8.22 23.63 2.80
N LEU A 75 7.58 23.65 3.96
CA LEU A 75 6.22 24.16 4.10
C LEU A 75 6.18 25.68 3.89
N PRO A 76 5.08 26.20 3.32
CA PRO A 76 4.90 27.65 3.22
C PRO A 76 4.77 28.29 4.60
N ASP A 77 5.11 29.57 4.68
CA ASP A 77 4.88 30.38 5.87
C ASP A 77 3.36 30.48 6.16
N ASN A 78 2.96 30.24 7.40
CA ASN A 78 1.57 30.31 7.86
C ASN A 78 1.32 31.51 8.80
N GLY A 79 2.19 32.53 8.76
CA GLY A 79 2.01 33.78 9.48
C GLY A 79 2.51 33.70 10.93
N LYS A 80 1.58 33.71 11.90
CA LYS A 80 1.92 33.76 13.33
C LYS A 80 1.14 32.73 14.13
N ILE A 81 1.80 32.15 15.12
CA ILE A 81 1.19 31.25 16.10
C ILE A 81 0.79 32.09 17.32
N ALA A 82 -0.48 32.04 17.68
CA ALA A 82 -1.06 32.80 18.80
C ALA A 82 -0.45 32.36 20.16
N PRO A 83 -0.55 33.19 21.21
CA PRO A 83 -0.08 32.85 22.55
C PRO A 83 -0.74 31.58 23.10
N ASN A 84 0.01 30.75 23.82
CA ASN A 84 -0.47 29.54 24.50
C ASN A 84 -1.32 28.62 23.59
N LYS A 85 -0.99 28.57 22.30
CA LYS A 85 -1.73 27.80 21.30
C LYS A 85 -0.87 26.71 20.70
N VAL A 86 -1.50 25.57 20.41
CA VAL A 86 -0.95 24.49 19.59
C VAL A 86 -1.39 24.68 18.15
N GLU A 87 -0.43 24.73 17.24
CA GLU A 87 -0.66 24.69 15.80
C GLU A 87 -0.43 23.25 15.31
N GLU A 88 -1.44 22.65 14.69
CA GLU A 88 -1.37 21.31 14.12
C GLU A 88 -1.23 21.39 12.59
N ILE A 89 -0.26 20.67 12.05
CA ILE A 89 0.04 20.61 10.63
C ILE A 89 -0.19 19.18 10.16
N LYS A 90 -1.07 19.01 9.19
CA LYS A 90 -1.39 17.71 8.59
C LYS A 90 -0.90 17.66 7.17
N ILE A 91 0.08 16.80 6.90
CA ILE A 91 0.69 16.65 5.58
C ILE A 91 0.20 15.33 4.98
N PRO A 92 -0.66 15.35 3.96
CA PRO A 92 -1.05 14.12 3.26
C PRO A 92 0.14 13.60 2.44
N ILE A 93 0.42 12.31 2.54
CA ILE A 93 1.47 11.65 1.77
C ILE A 93 0.86 10.43 1.10
N SER A 94 1.11 10.33 -0.20
CA SER A 94 0.77 9.20 -1.05
C SER A 94 2.05 8.51 -1.50
N ILE A 95 2.14 7.20 -1.28
CA ILE A 95 3.23 6.35 -1.74
C ILE A 95 2.68 5.40 -2.79
N GLN A 96 2.99 5.67 -4.06
CA GLN A 96 2.57 4.85 -5.19
C GLN A 96 3.56 3.68 -5.39
N PHE A 97 3.08 2.44 -5.30
CA PHE A 97 3.93 1.25 -5.35
C PHE A 97 4.61 1.08 -6.70
N ASP A 98 3.90 1.32 -7.81
CA ASP A 98 4.45 1.16 -9.16
C ASP A 98 5.65 2.10 -9.38
N GLU A 99 5.52 3.38 -9.04
CA GLU A 99 6.62 4.35 -9.16
C GLU A 99 7.78 4.03 -8.22
N LEU A 100 7.46 3.62 -6.99
CA LEU A 100 8.45 3.28 -5.97
C LEU A 100 9.29 2.08 -6.41
N TYR A 101 8.63 1.02 -6.93
CA TYR A 101 9.28 -0.19 -7.37
C TYR A 101 10.02 -0.05 -8.69
N GLU A 102 9.55 0.81 -9.59
CA GLU A 102 10.28 1.15 -10.82
C GLU A 102 11.63 1.80 -10.48
N LYS A 103 11.63 2.77 -9.56
CA LYS A 103 12.85 3.48 -9.13
C LYS A 103 13.73 2.63 -8.22
N HIS A 104 13.13 1.80 -7.38
CA HIS A 104 13.82 0.99 -6.38
C HIS A 104 13.35 -0.48 -6.38
N PRO A 105 13.73 -1.27 -7.39
CA PRO A 105 13.25 -2.66 -7.54
C PRO A 105 13.60 -3.58 -6.36
N SER A 106 14.62 -3.24 -5.57
CA SER A 106 14.97 -3.97 -4.36
C SER A 106 13.83 -4.03 -3.34
N LEU A 107 12.97 -3.00 -3.29
CA LEU A 107 11.85 -2.92 -2.35
C LEU A 107 10.76 -3.97 -2.64
N GLN A 108 10.63 -4.47 -3.88
CA GLN A 108 9.73 -5.58 -4.20
C GLN A 108 10.09 -6.90 -3.50
N ARG A 109 11.33 -7.01 -2.98
CA ARG A 109 11.84 -8.24 -2.35
C ARG A 109 11.64 -8.26 -0.83
N VAL A 110 11.20 -7.16 -0.24
CA VAL A 110 10.94 -7.06 1.21
C VAL A 110 9.45 -6.87 1.46
N ASP A 111 8.92 -7.36 2.57
CA ASP A 111 7.50 -7.20 2.92
C ASP A 111 7.23 -5.95 3.75
N VAL A 112 8.26 -5.42 4.40
CA VAL A 112 8.20 -4.24 5.26
C VAL A 112 9.45 -3.41 5.02
N VAL A 113 9.29 -2.09 5.00
CA VAL A 113 10.39 -1.13 4.96
C VAL A 113 10.32 -0.21 6.19
N PRO A 114 11.42 0.01 6.92
CA PRO A 114 11.44 1.04 7.95
C PRO A 114 11.27 2.41 7.30
N TYR A 115 10.54 3.31 7.95
CA TYR A 115 10.46 4.70 7.53
C TYR A 115 11.08 5.62 8.58
N THR A 116 11.55 6.78 8.12
CA THR A 116 11.98 7.87 8.99
C THR A 116 11.41 9.17 8.46
N VAL A 117 10.74 9.91 9.32
CA VAL A 117 10.34 11.29 9.09
C VAL A 117 11.27 12.17 9.91
N ASP A 118 12.03 13.02 9.21
CA ASP A 118 12.83 14.08 9.81
C ASP A 118 12.13 15.42 9.54
N ALA A 119 11.86 16.22 10.58
CA ALA A 119 11.31 17.57 10.41
C ALA A 119 12.10 18.60 11.22
N ASP A 120 12.61 19.61 10.51
CA ASP A 120 13.40 20.72 11.05
C ASP A 120 12.56 22.00 11.09
N PHE A 121 12.52 22.65 12.26
CA PHE A 121 11.76 23.85 12.54
C PHE A 121 12.70 25.02 12.85
N ASN A 122 12.81 25.94 11.90
CA ASN A 122 13.66 27.12 12.03
C ASN A 122 12.84 28.33 12.47
N PHE A 123 12.87 28.61 13.78
CA PHE A 123 12.17 29.73 14.41
C PHE A 123 12.97 31.02 14.35
N LYS A 124 12.25 32.15 14.22
CA LYS A 124 12.76 33.50 14.47
C LYS A 124 12.05 34.06 15.69
N LEU A 125 12.71 33.96 16.85
CA LEU A 125 12.11 34.30 18.14
C LEU A 125 12.38 35.77 18.49
N PRO A 126 11.40 36.49 19.07
CA PRO A 126 11.64 37.82 19.62
C PRO A 126 12.76 37.74 20.65
N ILE A 127 13.75 38.65 20.57
CA ILE A 127 14.87 38.78 21.52
C ILE A 127 15.94 37.67 21.42
N PHE A 128 15.56 36.40 21.28
CA PHE A 128 16.51 35.27 21.23
C PHE A 128 17.09 34.98 19.84
N GLY A 129 16.55 35.59 18.79
CA GLY A 129 17.02 35.40 17.42
C GLY A 129 16.62 34.04 16.86
N LYS A 130 17.50 33.42 16.06
CA LYS A 130 17.19 32.16 15.39
C LYS A 130 17.30 30.98 16.37
N SER A 131 16.33 30.08 16.33
CA SER A 131 16.37 28.80 17.05
C SER A 131 15.98 27.68 16.08
N ASN A 132 16.69 26.55 16.15
CA ASN A 132 16.32 25.35 15.41
C ASN A 132 15.86 24.28 16.40
N ASN A 133 14.78 23.58 16.07
CA ASN A 133 14.34 22.37 16.74
C ASN A 133 14.06 21.31 15.68
N SER A 134 14.40 20.06 15.95
CA SER A 134 14.17 18.96 15.02
C SER A 134 13.44 17.84 15.75
N VAL A 135 12.50 17.21 15.05
CA VAL A 135 11.81 16.01 15.52
C VAL A 135 12.01 14.89 14.52
N VAL A 136 12.10 13.67 15.04
CA VAL A 136 12.26 12.46 14.24
C VAL A 136 11.19 11.47 14.67
N ALA A 137 10.45 10.95 13.70
CA ALA A 137 9.57 9.82 13.89
C ALA A 137 10.02 8.64 13.02
N THR A 138 9.92 7.45 13.57
CA THR A 138 10.28 6.21 12.88
C THR A 138 9.15 5.20 13.01
N GLY A 139 9.02 4.34 12.01
CA GLY A 139 8.12 3.20 12.08
C GLY A 139 8.35 2.27 10.90
N GLU A 140 7.34 1.50 10.55
CA GLU A 140 7.41 0.51 9.48
C GLU A 140 6.22 0.66 8.53
N LEU A 141 6.48 0.46 7.23
CA LEU A 141 5.47 0.46 6.19
C LEU A 141 5.42 -0.88 5.46
N PRO A 142 4.22 -1.43 5.21
CA PRO A 142 4.07 -2.66 4.46
C PRO A 142 4.33 -2.43 2.97
N MET A 143 5.18 -3.25 2.35
CA MET A 143 5.47 -3.24 0.92
C MET A 143 4.60 -4.28 0.21
N LEU A 144 3.42 -3.84 -0.26
CA LEU A 144 2.46 -4.73 -0.91
C LEU A 144 2.88 -5.06 -2.33
N LYS A 145 2.66 -6.31 -2.74
CA LYS A 145 2.88 -6.81 -4.09
C LYS A 145 1.57 -7.36 -4.62
N LYS A 146 1.11 -6.83 -5.76
CA LYS A 146 -0.10 -7.32 -6.42
C LYS A 146 0.02 -8.82 -6.70
N PRO A 147 -0.93 -9.66 -6.22
CA PRO A 147 -0.94 -11.08 -6.53
C PRO A 147 -1.11 -11.29 -8.03
N VAL A 148 -0.52 -12.35 -8.57
CA VAL A 148 -0.55 -12.62 -10.01
C VAL A 148 -1.52 -13.76 -10.29
N VAL A 149 -2.50 -13.53 -11.16
CA VAL A 149 -3.40 -14.57 -11.64
C VAL A 149 -2.87 -15.15 -12.94
N THR A 150 -2.90 -16.48 -13.09
CA THR A 150 -2.51 -17.15 -14.34
C THR A 150 -3.53 -18.19 -14.77
N LEU A 151 -3.60 -18.48 -16.08
CA LEU A 151 -4.33 -19.62 -16.62
C LEU A 151 -3.34 -20.75 -16.88
N ASP A 152 -3.34 -21.76 -16.02
CA ASP A 152 -2.32 -22.81 -16.01
C ASP A 152 -2.66 -23.95 -16.97
N SER A 153 -3.92 -24.37 -17.06
CA SER A 153 -4.35 -25.41 -17.98
C SER A 153 -5.82 -25.37 -18.34
N ILE A 154 -6.13 -25.90 -19.53
CA ILE A 154 -7.45 -26.31 -19.97
C ILE A 154 -7.33 -27.79 -20.30
N GLN A 155 -8.04 -28.66 -19.59
CA GLN A 155 -7.99 -30.10 -19.77
C GLN A 155 -9.37 -30.65 -20.07
N LEU A 156 -9.48 -31.50 -21.09
CA LEU A 156 -10.68 -32.26 -21.37
C LEU A 156 -10.88 -33.32 -20.28
N THR A 157 -12.08 -33.38 -19.71
CA THR A 157 -12.42 -34.35 -18.66
C THR A 157 -13.47 -35.35 -19.12
N SER A 158 -14.46 -34.89 -19.88
CA SER A 158 -15.44 -35.77 -20.53
C SER A 158 -15.83 -35.20 -21.89
N MET A 159 -16.11 -36.09 -22.84
CA MET A 159 -16.57 -35.77 -24.18
C MET A 159 -17.70 -36.72 -24.57
N GLU A 160 -18.91 -36.19 -24.54
CA GLU A 160 -20.17 -36.88 -24.84
C GLU A 160 -20.93 -36.11 -25.95
N PRO A 161 -21.81 -36.76 -26.74
CA PRO A 161 -22.49 -36.13 -27.87
C PRO A 161 -23.29 -34.85 -27.53
N GLU A 162 -23.78 -34.77 -26.29
CA GLU A 162 -24.59 -33.63 -25.80
C GLU A 162 -23.81 -32.71 -24.85
N GLN A 163 -22.63 -33.13 -24.39
CA GLN A 163 -21.88 -32.42 -23.36
C GLN A 163 -20.38 -32.63 -23.47
N VAL A 164 -19.61 -31.55 -23.38
CA VAL A 164 -18.15 -31.60 -23.21
C VAL A 164 -17.79 -30.90 -21.92
N VAL A 165 -16.95 -31.54 -21.10
CA VAL A 165 -16.52 -31.03 -19.80
C VAL A 165 -15.03 -30.77 -19.82
N PHE A 166 -14.63 -29.57 -19.39
CA PHE A 166 -13.26 -29.17 -19.21
C PHE A 166 -12.96 -28.85 -17.75
N ALA A 167 -11.84 -29.36 -17.25
CA ALA A 167 -11.18 -28.88 -16.03
C ALA A 167 -10.24 -27.73 -16.42
N VAL A 168 -10.58 -26.54 -15.96
CA VAL A 168 -9.77 -25.33 -16.15
C VAL A 168 -9.10 -24.97 -14.84
N THR A 169 -7.77 -24.93 -14.85
CA THR A 169 -6.98 -24.54 -13.68
C THR A 169 -6.44 -23.14 -13.91
N ALA A 170 -7.00 -22.18 -13.19
CA ALA A 170 -6.35 -20.91 -12.95
C ALA A 170 -5.52 -21.00 -11.67
N SER A 171 -4.68 -20.03 -11.40
CA SER A 171 -3.99 -19.93 -10.11
C SER A 171 -3.84 -18.49 -9.68
N VAL A 172 -3.63 -18.30 -8.39
CA VAL A 172 -3.17 -17.04 -7.80
C VAL A 172 -1.82 -17.26 -7.13
N GLN A 173 -0.83 -16.47 -7.53
CA GLN A 173 0.47 -16.40 -6.88
C GLN A 173 0.48 -15.24 -5.88
N ASN A 174 0.57 -15.59 -4.60
CA ASN A 174 0.75 -14.61 -3.54
C ASN A 174 2.24 -14.33 -3.35
N LYS A 175 2.64 -13.06 -3.53
CA LYS A 175 4.03 -12.60 -3.36
C LYS A 175 4.26 -11.88 -2.04
N ASN A 176 3.23 -11.75 -1.20
CA ASN A 176 3.28 -11.01 0.06
C ASN A 176 3.61 -11.93 1.23
N GLY A 177 4.05 -11.33 2.34
CA GLY A 177 4.29 -11.98 3.63
C GLY A 177 3.05 -12.35 4.45
N PHE A 178 1.83 -12.26 3.90
CA PHE A 178 0.58 -12.58 4.59
C PHE A 178 -0.32 -13.52 3.78
N ASP A 179 -1.22 -14.25 4.45
CA ASP A 179 -2.20 -15.13 3.82
C ASP A 179 -3.25 -14.36 3.00
N ILE A 180 -3.58 -14.88 1.81
CA ILE A 180 -4.71 -14.43 0.98
C ILE A 180 -5.73 -15.56 0.87
N HIS A 181 -6.98 -15.28 1.20
CA HIS A 181 -8.11 -16.19 1.06
C HIS A 181 -8.99 -15.74 -0.09
N VAL A 182 -9.04 -16.51 -1.17
CA VAL A 182 -10.02 -16.31 -2.25
C VAL A 182 -11.34 -16.91 -1.80
N GLU A 183 -12.35 -16.07 -1.59
CA GLU A 183 -13.69 -16.47 -1.14
C GLU A 183 -14.65 -16.70 -2.30
N ARG A 184 -14.45 -15.96 -3.39
CA ARG A 184 -15.29 -16.04 -4.58
C ARG A 184 -14.52 -15.68 -5.83
N VAL A 185 -14.89 -16.32 -6.93
CA VAL A 185 -14.36 -16.07 -8.26
C VAL A 185 -15.53 -15.84 -9.19
N ASP A 186 -15.57 -14.66 -9.81
CA ASP A 186 -16.41 -14.38 -10.96
C ASP A 186 -15.54 -14.45 -12.20
N TYR A 187 -15.99 -15.14 -13.24
CA TYR A 187 -15.17 -15.37 -14.42
C TYR A 187 -15.98 -15.45 -15.72
N SER A 188 -15.30 -15.16 -16.81
CA SER A 188 -15.72 -15.40 -18.18
C SER A 188 -14.55 -16.05 -18.93
N LEU A 189 -14.82 -17.16 -19.63
CA LEU A 189 -13.86 -17.81 -20.51
C LEU A 189 -14.36 -17.76 -21.95
N ILE A 190 -13.54 -17.19 -22.82
CA ILE A 190 -13.74 -17.13 -24.26
C ILE A 190 -12.62 -17.94 -24.91
N ILE A 191 -12.97 -18.86 -25.81
CA ILE A 191 -12.03 -19.66 -26.60
C ILE A 191 -12.33 -19.39 -28.08
N ASN A 192 -11.31 -19.02 -28.85
CA ASN A 192 -11.43 -18.70 -30.29
C ASN A 192 -12.62 -17.78 -30.63
N ASN A 193 -12.86 -16.78 -29.78
CA ASN A 193 -13.93 -15.79 -29.88
C ASN A 193 -15.34 -16.32 -29.55
N THR A 194 -15.48 -17.59 -29.16
CA THR A 194 -16.71 -18.16 -28.62
C THR A 194 -16.70 -18.10 -27.10
N LYS A 195 -17.75 -17.55 -26.50
CA LYS A 195 -17.93 -17.54 -25.05
C LYS A 195 -18.29 -18.93 -24.55
N TRP A 196 -17.34 -19.60 -23.91
CA TRP A 196 -17.49 -20.95 -23.38
C TRP A 196 -18.16 -20.98 -22.01
N ALA A 197 -17.85 -20.01 -21.14
CA ALA A 197 -18.41 -19.98 -19.80
C ALA A 197 -18.50 -18.55 -19.26
N VAL A 198 -19.53 -18.32 -18.46
CA VAL A 198 -19.60 -17.24 -17.48
C VAL A 198 -20.12 -17.87 -16.20
N GLY A 199 -19.47 -17.59 -15.08
CA GLY A 199 -19.86 -18.20 -13.82
C GLY A 199 -19.36 -17.43 -12.61
N ASN A 200 -19.98 -17.74 -11.48
CA ASN A 200 -19.49 -17.38 -10.17
C ASN A 200 -19.33 -18.66 -9.33
N THR A 201 -18.26 -18.74 -8.56
CA THR A 201 -18.07 -19.85 -7.63
C THR A 201 -17.53 -19.34 -6.31
N ARG A 202 -18.12 -19.82 -5.21
CA ARG A 202 -17.55 -19.62 -3.88
C ARG A 202 -16.54 -20.72 -3.62
N ARG A 203 -15.33 -20.33 -3.28
CA ARG A 203 -14.20 -21.22 -3.00
C ARG A 203 -13.56 -20.76 -1.69
N GLN A 204 -12.86 -21.64 -1.01
CA GLN A 204 -12.02 -21.28 0.13
C GLN A 204 -10.60 -21.68 -0.22
N ILE A 205 -9.96 -20.89 -1.08
CA ILE A 205 -8.59 -21.15 -1.53
C ILE A 205 -7.67 -20.27 -0.71
N LEU A 206 -6.76 -20.91 0.02
CA LEU A 206 -5.74 -20.23 0.81
C LEU A 206 -4.44 -20.18 -0.01
N ALA A 207 -4.03 -18.96 -0.38
CA ALA A 207 -2.71 -18.66 -0.89
C ALA A 207 -1.82 -18.11 0.22
N ARG A 208 -1.01 -18.99 0.81
CA ARG A 208 -0.02 -18.64 1.84
C ARG A 208 1.07 -17.70 1.30
N PRO A 209 1.86 -17.07 2.19
CA PRO A 209 3.01 -16.28 1.78
C PRO A 209 3.91 -16.99 0.78
N ALA A 210 4.31 -16.26 -0.27
CA ALA A 210 5.14 -16.75 -1.37
C ALA A 210 4.60 -18.01 -2.10
N GLN A 211 3.33 -18.39 -1.91
CA GLN A 211 2.74 -19.61 -2.46
C GLN A 211 1.90 -19.33 -3.71
N LYS A 212 1.97 -20.25 -4.67
CA LYS A 212 1.00 -20.38 -5.76
C LYS A 212 -0.12 -21.34 -5.35
N SER A 213 -1.37 -20.96 -5.59
CA SER A 213 -2.55 -21.79 -5.25
C SER A 213 -3.50 -21.91 -6.42
N ASP A 214 -3.96 -23.12 -6.65
CA ASP A 214 -4.83 -23.46 -7.78
C ASP A 214 -6.28 -23.07 -7.50
N ILE A 215 -6.94 -22.60 -8.56
CA ILE A 215 -8.34 -22.23 -8.62
C ILE A 215 -9.00 -23.16 -9.65
N PRO A 216 -9.54 -24.31 -9.22
CA PRO A 216 -10.16 -25.28 -10.12
C PRO A 216 -11.56 -24.84 -10.53
N LEU A 217 -11.77 -24.76 -11.84
CA LEU A 217 -13.03 -24.43 -12.49
C LEU A 217 -13.48 -25.60 -13.37
N ASN A 218 -14.71 -26.06 -13.19
CA ASN A 218 -15.31 -27.09 -14.04
C ASN A 218 -16.26 -26.43 -15.02
N ILE A 219 -15.96 -26.53 -16.31
CA ILE A 219 -16.73 -25.91 -17.38
C ILE A 219 -17.43 -26.99 -18.19
N ALA A 220 -18.76 -26.95 -18.23
CA ALA A 220 -19.58 -27.86 -19.02
C ALA A 220 -20.25 -27.11 -20.18
N LEU A 221 -19.90 -27.49 -21.40
CA LEU A 221 -20.51 -27.00 -22.63
C LEU A 221 -21.65 -27.94 -23.02
N ARG A 222 -22.84 -27.40 -23.32
CA ARG A 222 -24.06 -28.19 -23.56
C ARG A 222 -24.87 -27.79 -24.78
N THR A 223 -24.52 -26.69 -25.45
CA THR A 223 -25.20 -26.30 -26.68
C THR A 223 -24.54 -27.02 -27.85
N SER A 224 -25.34 -27.42 -28.84
CA SER A 224 -24.84 -28.18 -30.00
C SER A 224 -23.70 -27.46 -30.73
N SER A 225 -23.77 -26.14 -30.87
CA SER A 225 -22.70 -25.34 -31.45
C SER A 225 -21.41 -25.40 -30.63
N MET A 226 -21.47 -25.20 -29.31
CA MET A 226 -20.29 -25.23 -28.44
C MET A 226 -19.68 -26.63 -28.33
N VAL A 227 -20.53 -27.66 -28.29
CA VAL A 227 -20.08 -29.06 -28.33
C VAL A 227 -19.34 -29.34 -29.64
N SER A 228 -19.95 -29.03 -30.79
CA SER A 228 -19.30 -29.26 -32.10
C SER A 228 -17.96 -28.53 -32.25
N GLU A 229 -17.86 -27.30 -31.74
CA GLU A 229 -16.63 -26.53 -31.74
C GLU A 229 -15.57 -27.16 -30.82
N ALA A 230 -15.95 -27.56 -29.61
CA ALA A 230 -15.04 -28.20 -28.67
C ALA A 230 -14.47 -29.52 -29.20
N TYR A 231 -15.29 -30.33 -29.88
CA TYR A 231 -14.83 -31.54 -30.58
C TYR A 231 -13.76 -31.20 -31.64
N ALA A 232 -14.04 -30.22 -32.52
CA ALA A 232 -13.10 -29.82 -33.55
C ALA A 232 -11.76 -29.32 -32.95
N LEU A 233 -11.82 -28.56 -31.85
CA LEU A 233 -10.63 -28.02 -31.20
C LEU A 233 -9.79 -29.10 -30.52
N VAL A 234 -10.42 -30.02 -29.79
CA VAL A 234 -9.73 -31.16 -29.17
C VAL A 234 -9.04 -32.02 -30.23
N LEU A 235 -9.73 -32.35 -31.32
CA LEU A 235 -9.20 -33.18 -32.41
C LEU A 235 -8.11 -32.48 -33.22
N SER A 236 -8.09 -31.15 -33.26
CA SER A 236 -7.07 -30.40 -34.01
C SER A 236 -5.67 -30.49 -33.41
N GLU A 237 -5.55 -30.79 -32.11
CA GLU A 237 -4.31 -30.72 -31.32
C GLU A 237 -3.56 -29.36 -31.39
N GLN A 238 -4.22 -28.32 -31.90
CA GLN A 238 -3.65 -26.99 -32.02
C GLN A 238 -3.85 -26.17 -30.74
N ASP A 239 -3.02 -25.15 -30.58
CA ASP A 239 -3.19 -24.20 -29.50
C ASP A 239 -4.42 -23.32 -29.77
N VAL A 240 -5.32 -23.23 -28.80
CA VAL A 240 -6.51 -22.38 -28.87
C VAL A 240 -6.21 -21.01 -28.30
N ARG A 241 -6.74 -19.95 -28.92
CA ARG A 241 -6.69 -18.60 -28.33
C ARG A 241 -7.70 -18.56 -27.18
N PHE A 242 -7.26 -18.06 -26.03
CA PHE A 242 -8.15 -17.81 -24.90
C PHE A 242 -8.17 -16.34 -24.53
N ASP A 243 -9.30 -15.90 -24.00
CA ASP A 243 -9.47 -14.70 -23.18
C ASP A 243 -10.20 -15.14 -21.91
N PHE A 244 -9.48 -15.12 -20.79
CA PHE A 244 -9.96 -15.50 -19.48
C PHE A 244 -9.89 -14.29 -18.56
N GLN A 245 -11.06 -13.79 -18.18
CA GLN A 245 -11.19 -12.55 -17.42
C GLN A 245 -12.17 -12.72 -16.27
N GLY A 246 -12.04 -11.87 -15.26
CA GLY A 246 -12.89 -11.95 -14.09
C GLY A 246 -12.36 -11.15 -12.90
N THR A 247 -12.94 -11.45 -11.74
CA THR A 247 -12.56 -10.83 -10.46
C THR A 247 -12.48 -11.91 -9.38
N LEU A 248 -11.36 -11.94 -8.66
CA LEU A 248 -11.26 -12.67 -7.40
C LEU A 248 -11.70 -11.75 -6.26
N PHE A 249 -12.55 -12.25 -5.38
CA PHE A 249 -12.95 -11.55 -4.15
C PHE A 249 -12.21 -12.20 -2.99
N CYS A 250 -11.35 -11.42 -2.36
CA CYS A 250 -10.34 -11.92 -1.44
C CYS A 250 -10.46 -11.28 -0.06
N LYS A 251 -10.06 -12.04 0.95
CA LYS A 251 -9.67 -11.54 2.26
C LYS A 251 -8.18 -11.76 2.49
N SER A 252 -7.59 -10.97 3.37
CA SER A 252 -6.20 -11.18 3.77
C SER A 252 -6.04 -11.14 5.28
N SER A 253 -4.94 -11.71 5.77
CA SER A 253 -4.52 -11.63 7.16
C SER A 253 -3.76 -10.33 7.49
N SER A 254 -3.52 -9.46 6.51
CA SER A 254 -2.92 -8.14 6.74
C SER A 254 -3.84 -7.28 7.63
N PRO A 255 -3.32 -6.61 8.67
CA PRO A 255 -4.11 -5.72 9.51
C PRO A 255 -4.65 -4.50 8.74
N TYR A 256 -3.96 -4.11 7.66
CA TYR A 256 -4.25 -2.91 6.88
C TYR A 256 -5.05 -3.20 5.60
N LEU A 257 -4.97 -4.43 5.05
CA LEU A 257 -5.70 -4.83 3.84
C LEU A 257 -6.62 -6.02 4.12
N LYS A 258 -7.78 -5.77 4.73
CA LYS A 258 -8.68 -6.86 5.19
C LYS A 258 -9.38 -7.61 4.06
N SER A 259 -9.87 -6.87 3.08
CA SER A 259 -10.62 -7.39 1.93
C SER A 259 -10.25 -6.59 0.68
N PHE A 260 -10.23 -7.25 -0.47
CA PHE A 260 -9.96 -6.60 -1.74
C PHE A 260 -10.53 -7.40 -2.92
N GLU A 261 -10.67 -6.70 -4.04
CA GLU A 261 -11.00 -7.29 -5.33
C GLU A 261 -9.74 -7.34 -6.19
N LEU A 262 -9.50 -8.48 -6.84
CA LEU A 262 -8.40 -8.65 -7.79
C LEU A 262 -8.99 -8.93 -9.17
N PRO A 263 -9.28 -7.88 -9.96
CA PRO A 263 -9.65 -8.05 -11.35
C PRO A 263 -8.47 -8.62 -12.14
N PHE A 264 -8.75 -9.47 -13.12
CA PHE A 264 -7.76 -10.04 -14.02
C PHE A 264 -8.32 -10.14 -15.44
N GLN A 265 -7.42 -10.02 -16.41
CA GLN A 265 -7.66 -10.37 -17.81
C GLN A 265 -6.41 -11.04 -18.37
N LEU A 266 -6.58 -12.26 -18.84
CA LEU A 266 -5.51 -13.11 -19.34
C LEU A 266 -5.84 -13.50 -20.78
N ILE A 267 -5.03 -13.01 -21.71
CA ILE A 267 -5.18 -13.31 -23.14
C ILE A 267 -3.95 -14.07 -23.59
N GLY A 268 -4.14 -15.15 -24.32
CA GLY A 268 -3.03 -15.95 -24.80
C GLY A 268 -3.43 -17.12 -25.67
N LYS A 269 -2.51 -18.06 -25.80
CA LYS A 269 -2.74 -19.35 -26.47
C LYS A 269 -2.45 -20.48 -25.50
N LYS A 270 -3.25 -21.55 -25.57
CA LYS A 270 -3.06 -22.74 -24.73
C LYS A 270 -3.44 -23.99 -25.52
N ARG A 271 -2.69 -25.07 -25.35
CA ARG A 271 -3.12 -26.38 -25.82
C ARG A 271 -4.16 -26.97 -24.86
N ILE A 272 -5.23 -27.55 -25.41
CA ILE A 272 -6.16 -28.37 -24.63
C ILE A 272 -5.46 -29.69 -24.31
N LYS A 273 -5.33 -30.00 -23.02
CA LYS A 273 -4.79 -31.29 -22.56
C LYS A 273 -5.88 -32.35 -22.62
N LEU A 274 -5.50 -33.58 -22.96
CA LEU A 274 -6.36 -34.75 -22.89
C LEU A 274 -6.33 -35.38 -21.50
#